data_AF-A0A6J1QMP4-F1
#
_entry.id   AF-A0A6J1QMP4-F1
#
_cell.length_a   1.000
_cell.length_b   1.000
_cell.length_c   1.000
_cell.angle_alpha   90.00
_cell.angle_beta   90.00
_cell.angle_gamma   90.00
#
_symmetry.space_group_name_H-M   'P 1'
#
loop_
_entity.id
_entity.type
_entity.pdbx_description
1 polymer ?
#
loop_
_entity_poly.entity_id
_entity_poly.type
_entity_poly.pdbx_seq_one_letter_code
_entity_poly.pdbx_strand_id
1 'polypeptide(L)'
;MSRDLGLYRHTVRLYVRRQYYSVVHKRVTDKAEVPSGTTVCTVFNRYDSTASSRLAKNDMDVFRFTDYDCVGFDLDNTLLRYNVTNLVRMEYEMLARFLVDRRGYGAKHLLKLPLTDDDLDFMQKGLLLDMERGNVLRLSPDGVIRRACHGSRLLNADQIREIYPEQRWEATDVFCRDVLAAWNGALSEKLRSTLDYFDIVAGLAFARAVDTLDEERGSPLDRYNIWPDILAGLFYMFSREHFQSNKGIFGHVKRDPEKYLRKCSSDTISWLREVKKKSATFLITGSNADFASFTASYALGEDWRSLFDIVVCYARKPGFFINNRPFFDVVNNNETNIASRDLKRGEMYSQGNWNDLLEFLARITGKINQRCLYVGDNLIQDIYVPNVFARCDTLAVIEEQMSEGMLYHSLTHLDEKILNSKLWGSYFCLKDSTINVDSLWGHIIKKHAKLCIPDISLVTQRPLGEPILCFDKDGKSYRGYYPAVPLTIKEQLKRLGRPSREMMSTKTTYRTKRAQQRQQEGLAAVEQILESKNITKTET
;
A
#
# COMPACT_ATOMS: atom_id res chain seq x y z
N MET A 1 57.62 -17.76 -9.51
CA MET A 1 57.39 -19.19 -9.80
C MET A 1 55.89 -19.45 -9.53
N SER A 2 55.02 -19.31 -10.55
CA SER A 2 54.45 -20.39 -11.42
C SER A 2 53.53 -21.34 -10.62
N ARG A 3 52.24 -21.58 -10.88
CA ARG A 3 51.36 -21.66 -12.09
C ARG A 3 49.89 -21.32 -11.70
N ASP A 4 49.08 -20.56 -12.46
CA ASP A 4 48.28 -20.85 -13.69
C ASP A 4 47.32 -22.06 -13.57
N LEU A 5 46.07 -22.10 -14.08
CA LEU A 5 45.09 -21.19 -14.69
C LEU A 5 43.81 -22.04 -14.93
N GLY A 6 42.60 -21.46 -14.82
CA GLY A 6 41.33 -22.12 -15.16
C GLY A 6 40.90 -21.92 -16.62
N LEU A 7 39.82 -22.60 -17.04
CA LEU A 7 38.89 -22.21 -18.12
C LEU A 7 37.84 -23.30 -18.34
N TYR A 8 36.55 -22.94 -18.41
CA TYR A 8 35.63 -23.42 -19.45
C TYR A 8 34.50 -22.40 -19.70
N ARG A 9 34.22 -22.18 -20.99
CA ARG A 9 33.36 -21.16 -21.62
C ARG A 9 32.09 -21.79 -22.21
N HIS A 10 31.01 -20.98 -22.22
CA HIS A 10 29.92 -20.82 -23.22
C HIS A 10 28.89 -21.95 -23.45
N THR A 11 27.59 -21.65 -23.62
CA THR A 11 27.03 -21.15 -24.91
C THR A 11 25.66 -20.46 -24.74
N VAL A 12 25.51 -19.30 -25.41
CA VAL A 12 24.24 -18.59 -25.67
C VAL A 12 23.62 -19.14 -26.96
N ARG A 13 22.29 -19.35 -26.99
CA ARG A 13 21.51 -19.45 -28.24
C ARG A 13 20.32 -18.50 -28.20
N LEU A 14 20.42 -17.44 -29.00
CA LEU A 14 19.29 -16.64 -29.48
C LEU A 14 18.69 -17.32 -30.71
N TYR A 15 17.36 -17.38 -30.80
CA TYR A 15 16.65 -17.48 -32.07
C TYR A 15 15.49 -16.47 -32.07
N VAL A 16 15.50 -15.58 -33.06
CA VAL A 16 14.40 -14.69 -33.44
C VAL A 16 13.92 -15.12 -34.82
N ARG A 17 12.62 -15.43 -35.00
CA ARG A 17 11.82 -14.93 -36.13
C ARG A 17 10.33 -15.25 -36.01
N ARG A 18 9.54 -14.20 -36.28
CA ARG A 18 8.08 -14.14 -36.48
C ARG A 18 7.57 -15.13 -37.53
N GLN A 19 6.33 -15.59 -37.39
CA GLN A 19 5.38 -15.63 -38.51
C GLN A 19 3.91 -15.67 -38.07
N TYR A 20 3.08 -15.14 -38.97
CA TYR A 20 1.67 -14.77 -38.87
C TYR A 20 0.73 -15.97 -38.59
N TYR A 21 -0.33 -15.76 -37.80
CA TYR A 21 -1.49 -16.66 -37.82
C TYR A 21 -2.51 -16.14 -38.83
N SER A 22 -2.62 -16.82 -39.97
CA SER A 22 -3.81 -16.86 -40.80
C SER A 22 -4.74 -17.96 -40.28
N VAL A 23 -5.99 -17.62 -39.99
CA VAL A 23 -7.04 -18.57 -39.59
C VAL A 23 -7.42 -19.45 -40.77
N VAL A 24 -7.25 -20.77 -40.65
CA VAL A 24 -7.85 -21.75 -41.55
C VAL A 24 -8.54 -22.83 -40.71
N HIS A 25 -9.86 -22.94 -40.86
CA HIS A 25 -10.66 -24.03 -40.31
C HIS A 25 -10.52 -25.30 -41.16
N LYS A 26 -10.19 -26.45 -40.54
CA LYS A 26 -10.52 -27.76 -41.11
C LYS A 26 -10.70 -28.82 -40.01
N ARG A 27 -11.78 -29.61 -40.14
CA ARG A 27 -12.22 -30.67 -39.22
C ARG A 27 -11.57 -32.03 -39.53
N VAL A 28 -11.09 -32.66 -38.45
CA VAL A 28 -11.19 -34.08 -37.99
C VAL A 28 -10.68 -35.22 -38.90
N THR A 29 -9.85 -36.13 -38.33
CA THR A 29 -10.15 -37.57 -38.08
C THR A 29 -9.00 -38.31 -37.38
N ASP A 30 -9.29 -38.82 -36.18
CA ASP A 30 -8.91 -40.07 -35.50
C ASP A 30 -7.49 -40.71 -35.50
N LYS A 31 -7.14 -41.13 -34.26
CA LYS A 31 -6.22 -42.20 -33.77
C LYS A 31 -4.70 -41.93 -33.72
N ALA A 32 -4.19 -41.71 -32.50
CA ALA A 32 -2.85 -42.13 -32.09
C ALA A 32 -2.79 -42.36 -30.56
N GLU A 33 -2.11 -43.44 -30.17
CA GLU A 33 -1.92 -43.95 -28.81
C GLU A 33 -0.99 -43.06 -27.95
N VAL A 34 -1.22 -43.03 -26.64
CA VAL A 34 -0.41 -42.28 -25.65
C VAL A 34 0.63 -43.23 -25.02
N PRO A 35 1.94 -42.94 -25.07
CA PRO A 35 2.95 -43.68 -24.31
C PRO A 35 2.92 -43.30 -22.83
N SER A 36 3.13 -44.29 -21.95
CA SER A 36 3.22 -44.14 -20.50
C SER A 36 4.41 -43.25 -20.09
N GLY A 37 4.13 -42.14 -19.41
CA GLY A 37 5.15 -41.24 -18.85
C GLY A 37 4.83 -39.74 -18.84
N THR A 38 3.58 -39.32 -19.11
CA THR A 38 3.18 -37.90 -19.13
C THR A 38 2.43 -37.51 -17.86
N THR A 39 2.96 -36.55 -17.10
CA THR A 39 2.22 -35.82 -16.06
C THR A 39 1.25 -34.86 -16.73
N VAL A 40 -0.05 -35.05 -16.49
CA VAL A 40 -1.13 -34.18 -16.96
C VAL A 40 -1.08 -32.86 -16.17
N CYS A 41 -0.76 -31.75 -16.84
CA CYS A 41 -1.09 -30.41 -16.35
C CYS A 41 -2.48 -30.05 -16.85
N THR A 42 -3.47 -30.07 -15.95
CA THR A 42 -4.82 -29.59 -16.25
C THR A 42 -4.82 -28.07 -16.26
N VAL A 43 -4.65 -27.49 -17.46
CA VAL A 43 -4.98 -26.10 -17.74
C VAL A 43 -6.51 -26.03 -17.91
N PHE A 44 -7.20 -25.43 -16.95
CA PHE A 44 -8.61 -25.09 -17.16
C PHE A 44 -8.71 -23.93 -18.15
N ASN A 45 -9.08 -24.27 -19.40
CA ASN A 45 -9.47 -23.30 -20.42
C ASN A 45 -10.75 -22.57 -19.99
N ARG A 46 -10.73 -21.24 -20.14
CA ARG A 46 -11.94 -20.40 -20.16
C ARG A 46 -12.87 -20.92 -21.24
N TYR A 47 -14.06 -21.36 -20.85
CA TYR A 47 -15.21 -21.38 -21.75
C TYR A 47 -16.02 -20.11 -21.51
N ASP A 48 -15.86 -19.17 -22.44
CA ASP A 48 -16.90 -18.18 -22.73
C ASP A 48 -18.14 -18.96 -23.21
N SER A 49 -19.23 -18.85 -22.46
CA SER A 49 -20.56 -19.16 -22.97
C SER A 49 -21.41 -17.90 -22.86
N THR A 50 -21.63 -17.28 -24.02
CA THR A 50 -22.62 -16.23 -24.22
C THR A 50 -23.97 -16.90 -24.47
N ALA A 51 -24.85 -16.90 -23.48
CA ALA A 51 -26.28 -17.14 -23.69
C ALA A 51 -27.11 -16.43 -22.61
N SER A 52 -27.61 -15.27 -23.00
CA SER A 52 -28.78 -14.54 -22.50
C SER A 52 -29.58 -15.17 -21.35
N SER A 53 -29.49 -14.55 -20.17
CA SER A 53 -30.67 -14.28 -19.34
C SER A 53 -30.72 -12.79 -19.01
N ARG A 54 -31.57 -12.06 -19.73
CA ARG A 54 -32.06 -10.75 -19.29
C ARG A 54 -32.98 -11.01 -18.10
N LEU A 55 -32.43 -10.95 -16.90
CA LEU A 55 -33.18 -10.72 -15.67
C LEU A 55 -32.50 -9.58 -14.93
N ALA A 56 -33.26 -8.51 -14.71
CA ALA A 56 -32.82 -7.33 -14.02
C ALA A 56 -32.29 -7.68 -12.62
N LYS A 57 -30.97 -7.54 -12.46
CA LYS A 57 -30.33 -7.28 -11.18
C LYS A 57 -29.43 -6.08 -11.38
N ASN A 58 -29.86 -4.92 -10.93
CA ASN A 58 -28.91 -3.93 -10.43
C ASN A 58 -28.31 -4.52 -9.14
N ASP A 59 -27.50 -5.59 -9.26
CA ASP A 59 -26.67 -6.06 -8.14
C ASP A 59 -25.56 -5.03 -8.02
N MET A 60 -25.76 -4.06 -7.13
CA MET A 60 -24.69 -3.16 -6.73
C MET A 60 -23.56 -4.04 -6.17
N ASP A 61 -22.32 -3.86 -6.65
CA ASP A 61 -21.14 -4.50 -6.07
C ASP A 61 -20.98 -3.99 -4.62
N VAL A 62 -21.49 -4.77 -3.67
CA VAL A 62 -21.48 -4.48 -2.23
C VAL A 62 -20.57 -5.46 -1.51
N PHE A 63 -19.94 -4.96 -0.45
CA PHE A 63 -19.06 -5.70 0.45
C PHE A 63 -19.71 -5.79 1.81
N ARG A 64 -19.62 -6.99 2.42
CA ARG A 64 -19.96 -7.25 3.81
C ARG A 64 -18.89 -8.17 4.38
N PHE A 65 -18.47 -7.92 5.62
CA PHE A 65 -17.52 -8.80 6.31
C PHE A 65 -18.12 -10.19 6.54
N THR A 66 -19.44 -10.29 6.72
CA THR A 66 -20.14 -11.57 6.90
C THR A 66 -20.13 -12.48 5.66
N ASP A 67 -19.72 -11.97 4.50
CA ASP A 67 -19.67 -12.78 3.28
C ASP A 67 -18.37 -13.61 3.18
N TYR A 68 -17.43 -13.43 4.11
CA TYR A 68 -16.13 -14.08 4.11
C TYR A 68 -16.03 -15.17 5.17
N ASP A 69 -15.42 -16.29 4.80
CA ASP A 69 -15.15 -17.40 5.70
C ASP A 69 -13.86 -17.19 6.49
N CYS A 70 -12.92 -16.46 5.89
CA CYS A 70 -11.63 -16.15 6.49
C CYS A 70 -11.30 -14.68 6.29
N VAL A 71 -10.86 -14.01 7.36
CA VAL A 71 -10.48 -12.59 7.33
C VAL A 71 -9.08 -12.44 7.91
N GLY A 72 -8.17 -12.00 7.06
CA GLY A 72 -6.76 -11.81 7.38
C GLY A 72 -6.37 -10.36 7.43
N PHE A 73 -5.37 -10.05 8.26
CA PHE A 73 -4.83 -8.71 8.42
C PHE A 73 -3.32 -8.73 8.33
N ASP A 74 -2.75 -7.68 7.76
CA ASP A 74 -1.40 -7.24 8.09
C ASP A 74 -1.38 -6.50 9.45
N LEU A 75 -0.19 -6.36 10.04
CA LEU A 75 0.00 -5.65 11.30
C LEU A 75 0.41 -4.19 11.08
N ASP A 76 1.59 -3.97 10.53
CA ASP A 76 2.28 -2.69 10.52
C ASP A 76 1.63 -1.74 9.49
N ASN A 77 1.28 -0.52 9.89
CA ASN A 77 0.47 0.44 9.12
C ASN A 77 -0.95 -0.01 8.75
N THR A 78 -1.39 -1.18 9.23
CA THR A 78 -2.73 -1.73 8.99
C THR A 78 -3.57 -1.73 10.27
N LEU A 79 -3.22 -2.61 11.23
CA LEU A 79 -3.85 -2.65 12.55
C LEU A 79 -3.10 -1.80 13.58
N LEU A 80 -1.76 -1.77 13.45
CA LEU A 80 -0.86 -0.93 14.19
C LEU A 80 -0.52 0.29 13.34
N ARG A 81 -0.87 1.49 13.80
CA ARG A 81 -0.49 2.72 13.12
C ARG A 81 0.75 3.32 13.72
N TYR A 82 1.57 3.96 12.89
CA TYR A 82 2.75 4.68 13.33
C TYR A 82 2.48 6.19 13.40
N ASN A 83 3.28 6.90 14.19
CA ASN A 83 3.48 8.33 13.99
C ASN A 83 4.47 8.48 12.83
N VAL A 84 3.93 8.63 11.62
CA VAL A 84 4.72 8.57 10.38
C VAL A 84 5.78 9.66 10.38
N THR A 85 5.47 10.87 10.84
CA THR A 85 6.44 11.97 10.87
C THR A 85 7.64 11.66 11.76
N ASN A 86 7.42 11.09 12.94
CA ASN A 86 8.50 10.73 13.87
C ASN A 86 9.30 9.53 13.36
N LEU A 87 8.61 8.55 12.77
CA LEU A 87 9.21 7.36 12.18
C LEU A 87 10.21 7.75 11.08
N VAL A 88 9.75 8.48 10.05
CA VAL A 88 10.60 8.83 8.90
C VAL A 88 11.77 9.73 9.27
N ARG A 89 11.62 10.61 10.27
CA ARG A 89 12.72 11.46 10.76
C ARG A 89 13.83 10.63 11.38
N MET A 90 13.47 9.68 12.24
CA MET A 90 14.43 8.75 12.85
C MET A 90 15.09 7.88 11.78
N GLU A 91 14.31 7.30 10.88
CA GLU A 91 14.79 6.41 9.82
C GLU A 91 15.74 7.11 8.86
N TYR A 92 15.38 8.31 8.39
CA TYR A 92 16.24 9.10 7.52
C TYR A 92 17.55 9.46 8.23
N GLU A 93 17.50 9.95 9.48
CA GLU A 93 18.72 10.31 10.22
C GLU A 93 19.66 9.11 10.36
N MET A 94 19.11 7.93 10.68
CA MET A 94 19.88 6.69 10.77
C MET A 94 20.52 6.31 9.42
N LEU A 95 19.74 6.36 8.33
CA LEU A 95 20.23 6.02 7.00
C LEU A 95 21.30 7.01 6.51
N ALA A 96 21.08 8.31 6.69
CA ALA A 96 22.02 9.35 6.31
C ALA A 96 23.35 9.23 7.08
N ARG A 97 23.30 9.01 8.40
CA ARG A 97 24.51 8.74 9.20
C ARG A 97 25.21 7.47 8.75
N PHE A 98 24.48 6.41 8.42
CA PHE A 98 25.09 5.18 7.90
C PHE A 98 25.85 5.43 6.59
N LEU A 99 25.26 6.18 5.65
CA LEU A 99 25.91 6.52 4.38
C LEU A 99 27.16 7.38 4.59
N VAL A 100 27.13 8.36 5.48
CA VAL A 100 28.30 9.21 5.76
C VAL A 100 29.37 8.42 6.53
N ASP A 101 29.03 7.87 7.68
CA ASP A 101 29.99 7.32 8.64
C ASP A 101 30.58 5.98 8.18
N ARG A 102 29.80 5.15 7.46
CA ARG A 102 30.21 3.80 7.06
C ARG A 102 30.46 3.62 5.58
N ARG A 103 29.90 4.49 4.73
CA ARG A 103 30.09 4.44 3.27
C ARG A 103 30.90 5.59 2.72
N GLY A 104 31.19 6.62 3.53
CA GLY A 104 32.12 7.69 3.18
C GLY A 104 31.54 8.77 2.27
N TYR A 105 30.22 8.88 2.17
CA TYR A 105 29.59 9.97 1.40
C TYR A 105 29.81 11.32 2.08
N GLY A 106 29.92 12.39 1.28
CA GLY A 106 29.97 13.76 1.79
C GLY A 106 28.75 14.14 2.64
N ALA A 107 29.01 14.74 3.80
CA ALA A 107 27.99 15.03 4.81
C ALA A 107 27.03 16.19 4.47
N LYS A 108 27.42 17.10 3.56
CA LYS A 108 26.76 18.39 3.33
C LYS A 108 25.25 18.29 3.06
N HIS A 109 24.85 17.41 2.15
CA HIS A 109 23.42 17.21 1.81
C HIS A 109 22.76 16.16 2.70
N LEU A 110 23.44 15.03 2.93
CA LEU A 110 22.89 13.90 3.69
C LEU A 110 22.57 14.25 5.15
N LEU A 111 23.44 15.00 5.84
CA LEU A 111 23.28 15.40 7.23
C LEU A 111 22.69 16.82 7.40
N LYS A 112 21.99 17.33 6.38
CA LYS A 112 21.14 18.52 6.52
C LYS A 112 19.93 18.19 7.39
N LEU A 113 20.11 18.34 8.70
CA LEU A 113 19.17 18.01 9.77
C LEU A 113 18.93 19.24 10.69
N PRO A 114 17.73 19.37 11.32
CA PRO A 114 16.57 18.49 11.17
C PRO A 114 15.93 18.61 9.77
N LEU A 115 15.18 17.58 9.36
CA LEU A 115 14.44 17.59 8.10
C LEU A 115 13.44 18.76 8.07
N THR A 116 13.44 19.49 6.96
CA THR A 116 12.51 20.59 6.68
C THR A 116 11.16 20.08 6.17
N ASP A 117 10.16 20.95 6.08
CA ASP A 117 8.85 20.58 5.50
C ASP A 117 8.98 20.17 4.02
N ASP A 118 9.89 20.79 3.26
CA ASP A 118 10.15 20.41 1.86
C ASP A 118 10.80 19.02 1.74
N ASP A 119 11.62 18.64 2.72
CA ASP A 119 12.21 17.29 2.78
C ASP A 119 11.14 16.23 3.05
N LEU A 120 10.16 16.55 3.91
CA LEU A 120 9.00 15.68 4.14
C LEU A 120 8.13 15.58 2.88
N ASP A 121 7.88 16.71 2.21
CA ASP A 121 7.10 16.78 0.96
C ASP A 121 7.70 15.95 -0.19
N PHE A 122 9.04 15.81 -0.21
CA PHE A 122 9.76 15.00 -1.19
C PHE A 122 9.52 13.50 -1.00
N MET A 123 9.32 13.03 0.24
CA MET A 123 9.11 11.62 0.54
C MET A 123 7.65 11.24 0.29
N GLN A 124 7.40 10.45 -0.75
CA GLN A 124 6.07 9.94 -1.08
C GLN A 124 6.15 8.45 -1.38
N LYS A 125 5.14 7.67 -0.95
CA LYS A 125 5.01 6.27 -1.35
C LYS A 125 4.82 6.17 -2.86
N GLY A 126 5.44 5.16 -3.43
CA GLY A 126 5.23 4.76 -4.81
C GLY A 126 6.06 5.53 -5.83
N LEU A 127 7.09 6.25 -5.39
CA LEU A 127 8.10 6.81 -6.29
C LEU A 127 9.02 5.69 -6.78
N LEU A 128 9.64 5.89 -7.94
CA LEU A 128 10.59 4.95 -8.52
C LEU A 128 11.98 5.57 -8.65
N LEU A 129 13.01 4.85 -8.23
CA LEU A 129 14.40 5.26 -8.31
C LEU A 129 15.02 4.66 -9.58
N ASP A 130 15.39 5.50 -10.55
CA ASP A 130 16.33 5.13 -11.62
C ASP A 130 17.74 5.19 -11.03
N MET A 131 18.24 4.01 -10.69
CA MET A 131 19.51 3.86 -9.98
C MET A 131 20.71 4.07 -10.89
N GLU A 132 20.54 3.98 -12.21
CA GLU A 132 21.61 4.20 -13.17
C GLU A 132 21.79 5.68 -13.46
N ARG A 133 20.68 6.44 -13.59
CA ARG A 133 20.69 7.86 -13.99
C ARG A 133 20.54 8.86 -12.83
N GLY A 134 20.42 8.39 -11.59
CA GLY A 134 20.33 9.28 -10.43
C GLY A 134 19.00 10.02 -10.33
N ASN A 135 17.91 9.43 -10.84
CA ASN A 135 16.62 10.11 -10.94
C ASN A 135 15.54 9.47 -10.06
N VAL A 136 14.67 10.30 -9.49
CA VAL A 136 13.45 9.88 -8.79
C VAL A 136 12.26 10.18 -9.70
N LEU A 137 11.44 9.18 -9.98
CA LEU A 137 10.41 9.19 -11.02
C LEU A 137 9.03 8.98 -10.42
N ARG A 138 8.06 9.66 -11.02
CA ARG A 138 6.63 9.44 -10.80
C ARG A 138 5.95 9.10 -12.11
N LEU A 139 5.26 7.97 -12.14
CA LEU A 139 4.70 7.39 -13.35
C LEU A 139 3.17 7.48 -13.40
N SER A 140 2.63 7.45 -14.62
CA SER A 140 1.24 7.06 -14.87
C SER A 140 1.08 5.54 -15.02
N PRO A 141 -0.16 5.00 -14.94
CA PRO A 141 -0.40 3.56 -15.04
C PRO A 141 0.11 2.91 -16.32
N ASP A 142 0.23 3.69 -17.39
CA ASP A 142 0.72 3.27 -18.69
C ASP A 142 2.24 3.39 -18.83
N GLY A 143 3.00 3.69 -17.78
CA GLY A 143 4.48 3.72 -17.81
C GLY A 143 5.11 5.06 -18.22
N VAL A 144 4.30 6.08 -18.53
CA VAL A 144 4.81 7.43 -18.85
C VAL A 144 5.31 8.13 -17.60
N ILE A 145 6.49 8.74 -17.68
CA ILE A 145 7.11 9.53 -16.64
C ILE A 145 6.47 10.93 -16.61
N ARG A 146 5.70 11.20 -15.56
CA ARG A 146 4.93 12.44 -15.39
C ARG A 146 5.72 13.53 -14.67
N ARG A 147 6.52 13.13 -13.69
CA ARG A 147 7.48 14.01 -13.00
C ARG A 147 8.76 13.24 -12.73
N ALA A 148 9.87 13.98 -12.72
CA ALA A 148 11.16 13.44 -12.34
C ALA A 148 12.00 14.50 -11.63
N CYS A 149 12.80 14.06 -10.66
CA CYS A 149 13.90 14.84 -10.10
C CYS A 149 15.21 14.14 -10.46
N HIS A 150 16.26 14.92 -10.75
CA HIS A 150 17.64 14.44 -10.73
C HIS A 150 18.27 14.87 -9.41
N GLY A 151 18.69 13.91 -8.59
CA GLY A 151 18.90 14.18 -7.18
C GLY A 151 17.65 14.81 -6.55
N SER A 152 17.80 15.90 -5.81
CA SER A 152 16.66 16.66 -5.26
C SER A 152 16.06 17.70 -6.23
N ARG A 153 16.69 17.92 -7.39
CA ARG A 153 16.29 18.97 -8.33
C ARG A 153 15.21 18.49 -9.29
N LEU A 154 14.06 19.16 -9.27
CA LEU A 154 12.96 18.92 -10.21
C LEU A 154 13.40 19.20 -11.67
N LEU A 155 13.08 18.26 -12.56
CA LEU A 155 13.30 18.38 -14.00
C LEU A 155 12.07 18.95 -14.71
N ASN A 156 12.30 19.79 -15.72
CA ASN A 156 11.24 20.22 -16.62
C ASN A 156 10.97 19.16 -17.72
N ALA A 157 9.89 19.34 -18.48
CA ALA A 157 9.47 18.36 -19.50
C ALA A 157 10.51 18.14 -20.62
N ASP A 158 11.28 19.15 -20.99
CA ASP A 158 12.32 19.03 -22.01
C ASP A 158 13.51 18.22 -21.50
N GLN A 159 13.95 18.49 -20.26
CA GLN A 159 14.99 17.70 -19.59
C GLN A 159 14.57 16.24 -19.40
N ILE A 160 13.30 15.99 -19.04
CA ILE A 160 12.78 14.61 -18.96
C ILE A 160 12.85 13.94 -20.34
N ARG A 161 12.45 14.62 -21.42
CA ARG A 161 12.47 14.06 -22.78
C ARG A 161 13.87 13.83 -23.33
N GLU A 162 14.83 14.63 -22.89
CA GLU A 162 16.25 14.45 -23.22
C GLU A 162 16.81 13.15 -22.59
N ILE A 163 16.48 12.91 -21.32
CA ILE A 163 16.93 11.70 -20.59
C ILE A 163 16.12 10.46 -20.98
N TYR A 164 14.81 10.63 -21.12
CA TYR A 164 13.83 9.60 -21.43
C TYR A 164 13.01 10.02 -22.66
N PRO A 165 13.43 9.63 -23.87
CA PRO A 165 12.67 9.91 -25.08
C PRO A 165 11.20 9.49 -24.93
N GLU A 166 10.28 10.32 -25.42
CA GLU A 166 8.82 10.14 -25.24
C GLU A 166 8.34 10.11 -23.78
N GLN A 167 9.19 10.51 -22.83
CA GLN A 167 8.97 10.38 -21.39
C GLN A 167 8.76 8.92 -20.96
N ARG A 168 9.41 7.97 -21.64
CA ARG A 168 9.28 6.53 -21.36
C ARG A 168 10.65 5.89 -21.23
N TRP A 169 10.67 4.78 -20.51
CA TRP A 169 11.81 3.90 -20.39
C TRP A 169 11.34 2.45 -20.37
N GLU A 170 12.04 1.56 -21.07
CA GLU A 170 11.69 0.13 -21.09
C GLU A 170 11.48 -0.45 -19.67
N ALA A 171 12.29 -0.03 -18.69
CA ALA A 171 12.14 -0.47 -17.32
C ALA A 171 10.80 -0.05 -16.69
N THR A 172 10.32 1.17 -16.98
CA THR A 172 9.02 1.65 -16.48
C THR A 172 7.87 0.92 -17.16
N ASP A 173 8.02 0.62 -18.46
CA ASP A 173 7.04 -0.16 -19.24
C ASP A 173 6.95 -1.62 -18.78
N VAL A 174 8.07 -2.23 -18.40
CA VAL A 174 8.08 -3.57 -17.80
C VAL A 174 7.46 -3.54 -16.41
N PHE A 175 7.85 -2.59 -15.56
CA PHE A 175 7.31 -2.45 -14.21
C PHE A 175 5.80 -2.24 -14.18
N CYS A 176 5.24 -1.37 -15.02
CA CYS A 176 3.80 -1.14 -15.05
C CYS A 176 3.00 -2.34 -15.58
N ARG A 177 3.63 -3.21 -16.38
CA ARG A 177 3.01 -4.45 -16.89
C ARG A 177 3.08 -5.58 -15.87
N ASP A 178 4.18 -5.67 -15.15
CA ASP A 178 4.44 -6.62 -14.07
C ASP A 178 5.18 -5.92 -12.93
N VAL A 179 4.43 -5.50 -11.90
CA VAL A 179 4.97 -4.79 -10.74
C VAL A 179 5.93 -5.65 -9.91
N LEU A 180 5.91 -6.99 -10.08
CA LEU A 180 6.86 -7.90 -9.44
C LEU A 180 8.18 -8.02 -10.20
N ALA A 181 8.26 -7.53 -11.44
CA ALA A 181 9.50 -7.61 -12.22
C ALA A 181 10.66 -6.84 -11.56
N ALA A 182 10.37 -5.76 -10.82
CA ALA A 182 11.37 -5.01 -10.06
C ALA A 182 11.59 -5.54 -8.62
N TRP A 183 10.91 -6.63 -8.24
CA TRP A 183 11.05 -7.20 -6.91
C TRP A 183 12.41 -7.87 -6.71
N ASN A 184 12.85 -8.63 -7.71
CA ASN A 184 14.12 -9.36 -7.79
C ASN A 184 14.65 -9.39 -9.24
N GLY A 185 15.89 -9.82 -9.44
CA GLY A 185 16.48 -10.05 -10.76
C GLY A 185 16.94 -8.76 -11.47
N ALA A 186 17.17 -8.83 -12.78
CA ALA A 186 17.89 -7.78 -13.52
C ALA A 186 17.23 -6.40 -13.48
N LEU A 187 15.89 -6.31 -13.43
CA LEU A 187 15.20 -5.02 -13.33
C LEU A 187 15.36 -4.39 -11.94
N SER A 188 15.42 -5.21 -10.88
CA SER A 188 15.65 -4.75 -9.50
C SER A 188 17.04 -4.13 -9.29
N GLU A 189 17.98 -4.35 -10.22
CA GLU A 189 19.31 -3.71 -10.25
C GLU A 189 19.30 -2.35 -10.96
N LYS A 190 18.20 -1.97 -11.62
CA LYS A 190 18.04 -0.70 -12.34
C LYS A 190 16.99 0.22 -11.73
N LEU A 191 15.93 -0.37 -11.20
CA LEU A 191 14.73 0.32 -10.79
C LEU A 191 14.25 -0.21 -9.43
N ARG A 192 13.95 0.70 -8.50
CA ARG A 192 13.32 0.34 -7.24
C ARG A 192 12.16 1.27 -6.91
N SER A 193 11.03 0.73 -6.47
CA SER A 193 9.93 1.51 -5.91
C SER A 193 10.06 1.65 -4.40
N THR A 194 9.77 2.82 -3.85
CA THR A 194 9.46 2.97 -2.41
C THR A 194 7.98 2.66 -2.21
N LEU A 195 7.60 1.75 -1.33
CA LEU A 195 6.23 1.21 -1.25
C LEU A 195 5.54 1.43 0.09
N ASP A 196 6.29 1.72 1.15
CA ASP A 196 5.75 1.87 2.50
C ASP A 196 6.55 2.88 3.32
N TYR A 197 6.08 3.20 4.53
CA TYR A 197 6.72 4.25 5.32
C TYR A 197 8.12 3.89 5.82
N PHE A 198 8.51 2.61 5.78
CA PHE A 198 9.84 2.16 6.19
C PHE A 198 10.89 2.34 5.09
N ASP A 199 10.47 2.54 3.83
CA ASP A 199 11.37 2.67 2.69
C ASP A 199 11.26 4.02 1.94
N ILE A 200 10.25 4.86 2.20
CA ILE A 200 10.16 6.19 1.56
C ILE A 200 11.37 7.10 1.86
N VAL A 201 12.02 6.92 3.01
CA VAL A 201 13.25 7.66 3.36
C VAL A 201 14.41 7.38 2.42
N ALA A 202 14.42 6.20 1.78
CA ALA A 202 15.43 5.83 0.79
C ALA A 202 15.35 6.73 -0.45
N GLY A 203 14.16 7.22 -0.81
CA GLY A 203 14.00 8.15 -1.93
C GLY A 203 14.72 9.47 -1.72
N LEU A 204 14.57 10.08 -0.53
CA LEU A 204 15.27 11.32 -0.19
C LEU A 204 16.77 11.09 0.03
N ALA A 205 17.16 9.99 0.69
CA ALA A 205 18.57 9.66 0.90
C ALA A 205 19.29 9.41 -0.44
N PHE A 206 18.65 8.72 -1.39
CA PHE A 206 19.14 8.54 -2.75
C PHE A 206 19.31 9.88 -3.46
N ALA A 207 18.29 10.73 -3.45
CA ALA A 207 18.33 12.04 -4.08
C ALA A 207 19.48 12.92 -3.55
N ARG A 208 19.64 12.97 -2.22
CA ARG A 208 20.73 13.74 -1.58
C ARG A 208 22.11 13.13 -1.80
N ALA A 209 22.22 11.81 -1.94
CA ALA A 209 23.46 11.16 -2.31
C ALA A 209 23.87 11.48 -3.75
N VAL A 210 22.92 11.56 -4.69
CA VAL A 210 23.16 12.06 -6.06
C VAL A 210 23.66 13.51 -6.00
N ASP A 211 22.97 14.39 -5.27
CA ASP A 211 23.38 15.80 -5.12
C ASP A 211 24.81 15.94 -4.57
N THR A 212 25.17 15.11 -3.58
CA THR A 212 26.53 15.06 -3.01
C THR A 212 27.57 14.68 -4.07
N LEU A 213 27.33 13.60 -4.82
CA LEU A 213 28.29 13.10 -5.81
C LEU A 213 28.46 14.06 -6.99
N ASP A 214 27.37 14.67 -7.43
CA ASP A 214 27.39 15.68 -8.50
C ASP A 214 28.19 16.91 -8.10
N GLU A 215 27.99 17.39 -6.86
CA GLU A 215 28.72 18.55 -6.36
C GLU A 215 30.22 18.25 -6.21
N GLU A 216 30.59 17.08 -5.66
CA GLU A 216 31.98 16.66 -5.51
C GLU A 216 32.70 16.50 -6.85
N ARG A 217 31.97 16.06 -7.89
CA ARG A 217 32.52 15.93 -9.25
C ARG A 217 32.47 17.24 -10.05
N GLY A 218 31.59 18.16 -9.68
CA GLY A 218 31.29 19.40 -10.40
C GLY A 218 30.35 19.23 -11.59
N SER A 219 29.78 18.04 -11.80
CA SER A 219 28.87 17.71 -12.91
C SER A 219 28.18 16.36 -12.65
N PRO A 220 26.99 16.09 -13.25
CA PRO A 220 26.34 14.79 -13.19
C PRO A 220 27.24 13.63 -13.63
N LEU A 221 27.08 12.47 -13.01
CA LEU A 221 27.81 11.25 -13.36
C LEU A 221 27.14 10.53 -14.53
N ASP A 222 27.94 9.85 -15.36
CA ASP A 222 27.43 8.98 -16.43
C ASP A 222 26.58 7.82 -15.88
N ARG A 223 26.94 7.33 -14.68
CA ARG A 223 26.24 6.26 -13.99
C ARG A 223 26.40 6.36 -12.48
N TYR A 224 25.31 6.15 -11.76
CA TYR A 224 25.31 6.08 -10.30
C TYR A 224 25.31 4.61 -9.82
N ASN A 225 25.83 4.37 -8.62
CA ASN A 225 25.81 3.07 -7.95
C ASN A 225 25.58 3.24 -6.44
N ILE A 226 24.52 3.96 -6.08
CA ILE A 226 24.21 4.36 -4.69
C ILE A 226 23.38 3.28 -3.97
N TRP A 227 22.52 2.58 -4.72
CA TRP A 227 21.55 1.66 -4.13
C TRP A 227 22.14 0.55 -3.27
N PRO A 228 23.26 -0.12 -3.63
CA PRO A 228 23.85 -1.14 -2.76
C PRO A 228 24.18 -0.62 -1.36
N ASP A 229 24.61 0.64 -1.25
CA ASP A 229 24.94 1.28 0.03
C ASP A 229 23.69 1.64 0.83
N ILE A 230 22.66 2.18 0.17
CA ILE A 230 21.34 2.43 0.77
C ILE A 230 20.73 1.13 1.28
N LEU A 231 20.75 0.09 0.45
CA LEU A 231 20.21 -1.23 0.80
C LEU A 231 20.95 -1.82 2.01
N ALA A 232 22.27 -1.66 2.08
CA ALA A 232 23.01 -2.07 3.27
C ALA A 232 22.66 -1.25 4.52
N GLY A 233 22.34 0.04 4.36
CA GLY A 233 21.84 0.90 5.43
C GLY A 233 20.47 0.44 5.94
N LEU A 234 19.55 0.13 5.02
CA LEU A 234 18.25 -0.45 5.34
C LEU A 234 18.40 -1.81 6.05
N PHE A 235 19.27 -2.70 5.55
CA PHE A 235 19.56 -3.96 6.25
C PHE A 235 20.11 -3.74 7.65
N TYR A 236 20.97 -2.74 7.84
CA TYR A 236 21.43 -2.38 9.18
C TYR A 236 20.29 -1.87 10.07
N MET A 237 19.41 -1.00 9.57
CA MET A 237 18.29 -0.44 10.33
C MET A 237 17.31 -1.51 10.81
N PHE A 238 17.01 -2.49 9.95
CA PHE A 238 15.98 -3.51 10.15
C PHE A 238 16.53 -4.91 10.46
N SER A 239 17.82 -5.06 10.79
CA SER A 239 18.42 -6.36 11.16
C SER A 239 17.67 -6.96 12.35
N ARG A 240 17.19 -8.20 12.24
CA ARG A 240 16.31 -8.83 13.25
C ARG A 240 16.97 -8.88 14.64
N GLU A 241 18.29 -9.09 14.68
CA GLU A 241 19.10 -9.17 15.90
C GLU A 241 19.16 -7.84 16.67
N HIS A 242 18.82 -6.72 16.02
CA HIS A 242 18.82 -5.40 16.62
C HIS A 242 17.69 -5.20 17.63
N PHE A 243 16.59 -5.95 17.54
CA PHE A 243 15.51 -5.86 18.55
C PHE A 243 16.00 -6.28 19.94
N GLN A 244 16.74 -7.39 20.03
CA GLN A 244 17.29 -7.88 21.31
C GLN A 244 18.42 -7.00 21.82
N SER A 245 19.26 -6.48 20.92
CA SER A 245 20.40 -5.62 21.29
C SER A 245 20.05 -4.14 21.43
N ASN A 246 18.77 -3.76 21.32
CA ASN A 246 18.28 -2.37 21.38
C ASN A 246 19.01 -1.44 20.41
N LYS A 247 19.31 -1.93 19.21
CA LYS A 247 19.93 -1.18 18.10
C LYS A 247 18.90 -0.96 16.99
N GLY A 248 19.34 -0.30 15.91
CA GLY A 248 18.49 -0.08 14.75
C GLY A 248 17.25 0.74 15.10
N ILE A 249 16.23 0.65 14.26
CA ILE A 249 14.94 1.31 14.52
C ILE A 249 14.26 0.74 15.78
N PHE A 250 14.45 -0.55 16.04
CA PHE A 250 13.86 -1.27 17.15
C PHE A 250 14.26 -0.68 18.51
N GLY A 251 15.53 -0.31 18.68
CA GLY A 251 16.01 0.29 19.92
C GLY A 251 15.37 1.64 20.26
N HIS A 252 15.02 2.44 19.25
CA HIS A 252 14.31 3.70 19.44
C HIS A 252 12.84 3.45 19.76
N VAL A 253 12.17 2.58 19.00
CA VAL A 253 10.76 2.25 19.21
C VAL A 253 10.52 1.59 20.57
N LYS A 254 11.41 0.71 21.03
CA LYS A 254 11.30 0.09 22.38
C LYS A 254 11.46 1.09 23.51
N ARG A 255 12.32 2.10 23.33
CA ARG A 255 12.64 3.07 24.38
C ARG A 255 11.52 4.08 24.61
N ASP A 256 10.81 4.43 23.54
CA ASP A 256 9.77 5.47 23.55
C ASP A 256 8.65 5.07 22.56
N PRO A 257 7.88 4.01 22.86
CA PRO A 257 6.89 3.48 21.94
C PRO A 257 5.78 4.48 21.61
N GLU A 258 5.34 5.30 22.57
CA GLU A 258 4.30 6.32 22.38
C GLU A 258 4.69 7.42 21.38
N LYS A 259 5.99 7.67 21.19
CA LYS A 259 6.48 8.60 20.18
C LYS A 259 6.31 8.08 18.76
N TYR A 260 6.36 6.75 18.57
CA TYR A 260 6.38 6.14 17.23
C TYR A 260 5.14 5.30 16.91
N LEU A 261 4.42 4.79 17.91
CA LEU A 261 3.30 3.86 17.77
C LEU A 261 2.01 4.51 18.26
N ARG A 262 0.91 4.25 17.55
CA ARG A 262 -0.44 4.65 17.94
C ARG A 262 -1.21 3.44 18.42
N LYS A 263 -1.91 3.58 19.54
CA LYS A 263 -2.80 2.54 20.06
C LYS A 263 -4.02 2.39 19.17
N CYS A 264 -4.48 1.15 19.03
CA CYS A 264 -5.72 0.84 18.35
C CYS A 264 -6.90 1.19 19.28
N SER A 265 -8.03 1.56 18.68
CA SER A 265 -9.23 1.90 19.46
C SER A 265 -9.83 0.66 20.11
N SER A 266 -10.48 0.83 21.27
CA SER A 266 -11.23 -0.25 21.93
C SER A 266 -12.33 -0.83 21.04
N ASP A 267 -12.92 0.00 20.18
CA ASP A 267 -13.98 -0.38 19.24
C ASP A 267 -13.43 -1.28 18.15
N THR A 268 -12.24 -0.98 17.61
CA THR A 268 -11.56 -1.83 16.63
C THR A 268 -11.17 -3.18 17.24
N ILE A 269 -10.65 -3.19 18.48
CA ILE A 269 -10.32 -4.44 19.18
C ILE A 269 -11.59 -5.28 19.41
N SER A 270 -12.67 -4.65 19.83
CA SER A 270 -13.97 -5.32 20.03
C SER A 270 -14.52 -5.85 18.71
N TRP A 271 -14.39 -5.10 17.63
CA TRP A 271 -14.77 -5.51 16.29
C TRP A 271 -13.96 -6.73 15.80
N LEU A 272 -12.65 -6.77 16.03
CA LEU A 272 -11.82 -7.95 15.70
C LEU A 272 -12.32 -9.21 16.41
N ARG A 273 -12.75 -9.08 17.68
CA ARG A 273 -13.39 -10.19 18.42
C ARG A 273 -14.70 -10.63 17.78
N GLU A 274 -15.52 -9.69 17.30
CA GLU A 274 -16.76 -10.01 16.58
C GLU A 274 -16.48 -10.68 15.23
N VAL A 275 -15.46 -10.26 14.49
CA VAL A 275 -15.04 -10.93 13.25
C VAL A 275 -14.66 -12.38 13.53
N LYS A 276 -13.83 -12.63 14.57
CA LYS A 276 -13.40 -13.97 14.97
C LYS A 276 -14.56 -14.89 15.38
N LYS A 277 -15.66 -14.35 15.92
CA LYS A 277 -16.87 -15.14 16.22
C LYS A 277 -17.58 -15.64 14.96
N LYS A 278 -17.34 -15.02 13.80
CA LYS A 278 -18.07 -15.29 12.54
C LYS A 278 -17.19 -15.92 11.46
N SER A 279 -15.90 -15.64 11.48
CA SER A 279 -14.93 -16.02 10.44
C SER A 279 -13.66 -16.54 11.08
N ALA A 280 -12.92 -17.40 10.38
CA ALA A 280 -11.55 -17.72 10.79
C ALA A 280 -10.66 -16.48 10.62
N THR A 281 -9.95 -16.06 11.65
CA THR A 281 -9.10 -14.86 11.60
C THR A 281 -7.63 -15.20 11.57
N PHE A 282 -6.84 -14.45 10.81
CA PHE A 282 -5.39 -14.66 10.76
C PHE A 282 -4.63 -13.34 10.68
N LEU A 283 -3.41 -13.32 11.23
CA LEU A 283 -2.48 -12.19 11.11
C LEU A 283 -1.26 -12.64 10.32
N ILE A 284 -0.88 -11.90 9.28
CA ILE A 284 0.34 -12.13 8.50
C ILE A 284 1.14 -10.84 8.48
N THR A 285 2.30 -10.83 9.13
CA THR A 285 3.19 -9.66 9.19
C THR A 285 4.59 -9.97 8.64
N GLY A 286 5.22 -8.96 8.04
CA GLY A 286 6.64 -8.99 7.67
C GLY A 286 7.59 -8.91 8.88
N SER A 287 7.09 -8.44 10.03
CA SER A 287 7.87 -8.25 11.25
C SER A 287 8.30 -9.58 11.88
N ASN A 288 9.50 -9.58 12.47
CA ASN A 288 9.99 -10.72 13.26
C ASN A 288 9.11 -10.93 14.51
N ALA A 289 9.02 -12.15 15.00
CA ALA A 289 8.05 -12.52 16.04
C ALA A 289 8.18 -11.71 17.35
N ASP A 290 9.39 -11.35 17.76
CA ASP A 290 9.66 -10.54 18.96
C ASP A 290 9.19 -9.09 18.79
N PHE A 291 9.53 -8.46 17.67
CA PHE A 291 9.07 -7.11 17.35
C PHE A 291 7.55 -7.05 17.15
N ALA A 292 6.99 -7.98 16.37
CA ALA A 292 5.55 -8.08 16.16
C ALA A 292 4.80 -8.27 17.48
N SER A 293 5.31 -9.11 18.39
CA SER A 293 4.70 -9.30 19.71
C SER A 293 4.75 -8.02 20.55
N PHE A 294 5.88 -7.31 20.54
CA PHE A 294 6.02 -6.04 21.25
C PHE A 294 5.05 -4.97 20.72
N THR A 295 5.01 -4.77 19.40
CA THR A 295 4.19 -3.72 18.82
C THR A 295 2.70 -4.06 18.84
N ALA A 296 2.33 -5.33 18.64
CA ALA A 296 0.95 -5.79 18.76
C ALA A 296 0.46 -5.70 20.21
N SER A 297 1.26 -6.10 21.21
CA SER A 297 0.90 -5.91 22.63
C SER A 297 0.66 -4.44 22.96
N TYR A 298 1.51 -3.54 22.46
CA TYR A 298 1.35 -2.10 22.68
C TYR A 298 0.05 -1.56 22.08
N ALA A 299 -0.27 -1.94 20.83
CA ALA A 299 -1.38 -1.34 20.09
C ALA A 299 -2.72 -2.03 20.29
N LEU A 300 -2.75 -3.35 20.41
CA LEU A 300 -3.96 -4.18 20.50
C LEU A 300 -4.21 -4.72 21.92
N GLY A 301 -3.24 -4.56 22.83
CA GLY A 301 -3.28 -5.05 24.21
C GLY A 301 -2.56 -6.39 24.40
N GLU A 302 -2.26 -6.76 25.65
CA GLU A 302 -1.45 -7.94 25.97
C GLU A 302 -2.00 -9.27 25.44
N ASP A 303 -3.33 -9.38 25.36
CA ASP A 303 -4.02 -10.58 24.85
C ASP A 303 -4.30 -10.51 23.34
N TRP A 304 -3.54 -9.72 22.56
CA TRP A 304 -3.78 -9.53 21.13
C TRP A 304 -3.82 -10.84 20.33
N ARG A 305 -3.08 -11.87 20.75
CA ARG A 305 -3.08 -13.19 20.08
C ARG A 305 -4.47 -13.82 20.08
N SER A 306 -5.30 -13.56 21.09
CA SER A 306 -6.67 -14.10 21.15
C SER A 306 -7.59 -13.52 20.07
N LEU A 307 -7.20 -12.45 19.39
CA LEU A 307 -7.94 -11.86 18.27
C LEU A 307 -7.82 -12.68 16.97
N PHE A 308 -6.84 -13.60 16.90
CA PHE A 308 -6.53 -14.37 15.69
C PHE A 308 -6.62 -15.88 15.94
N ASP A 309 -7.02 -16.66 14.94
CA ASP A 309 -6.92 -18.12 14.97
C ASP A 309 -5.51 -18.61 14.67
N ILE A 310 -4.70 -17.83 13.97
CA ILE A 310 -3.29 -18.13 13.69
C ILE A 310 -2.52 -16.84 13.42
N VAL A 311 -1.26 -16.79 13.87
CA VAL A 311 -0.36 -15.67 13.60
C VAL A 311 0.85 -16.16 12.80
N VAL A 312 1.18 -15.44 11.74
CA VAL A 312 2.33 -15.69 10.89
C VAL A 312 3.24 -14.46 10.89
N CYS A 313 4.37 -14.57 11.57
CA CYS A 313 5.42 -13.56 11.59
C CYS A 313 6.47 -13.82 10.52
N TYR A 314 7.27 -12.80 10.21
CA TYR A 314 8.34 -12.86 9.22
C TYR A 314 7.91 -13.56 7.93
N ALA A 315 6.70 -13.27 7.45
CA ALA A 315 6.06 -14.00 6.37
C ALA A 315 6.83 -13.93 5.05
N ARG A 316 7.74 -12.96 4.91
CA ARG A 316 8.53 -12.71 3.69
C ARG A 316 7.62 -12.52 2.47
N LYS A 317 6.63 -11.64 2.63
CA LYS A 317 5.78 -11.13 1.54
C LYS A 317 6.66 -10.48 0.46
N PRO A 318 6.22 -10.45 -0.81
CA PRO A 318 5.05 -11.13 -1.38
C PRO A 318 5.23 -12.64 -1.51
N GLY A 319 6.45 -13.16 -1.30
CA GLY A 319 6.77 -14.57 -1.51
C GLY A 319 5.94 -15.55 -0.67
N PHE A 320 5.30 -15.10 0.41
CA PHE A 320 4.35 -15.92 1.19
C PHE A 320 3.19 -16.43 0.33
N PHE A 321 2.67 -15.58 -0.56
CA PHE A 321 1.52 -15.88 -1.41
C PHE A 321 1.89 -16.56 -2.72
N ILE A 322 3.19 -16.60 -3.07
CA ILE A 322 3.68 -17.04 -4.39
C ILE A 322 4.51 -18.33 -4.28
N ASN A 323 5.26 -18.51 -3.19
CA ASN A 323 6.18 -19.61 -2.99
C ASN A 323 5.70 -20.56 -1.89
N ASN A 324 6.23 -21.79 -1.86
CA ASN A 324 5.90 -22.81 -0.85
C ASN A 324 7.04 -22.99 0.16
N ARG A 325 7.36 -21.95 0.94
CA ARG A 325 8.33 -22.07 2.05
C ARG A 325 7.70 -22.77 3.25
N PRO A 326 8.45 -23.59 4.01
CA PRO A 326 7.93 -24.21 5.21
C PRO A 326 7.63 -23.17 6.30
N PHE A 327 6.67 -23.48 7.15
CA PHE A 327 6.47 -22.80 8.42
C PHE A 327 7.52 -23.25 9.43
N PHE A 328 7.94 -22.34 10.31
CA PHE A 328 8.82 -22.65 11.43
C PHE A 328 8.13 -22.34 12.76
N ASP A 329 8.37 -23.20 13.76
CA ASP A 329 7.82 -23.01 15.10
C ASP A 329 8.43 -21.76 15.75
N VAL A 330 7.60 -21.02 16.50
CA VAL A 330 8.03 -19.86 17.29
C VAL A 330 7.89 -20.17 18.77
N VAL A 331 8.99 -20.09 19.51
CA VAL A 331 9.03 -20.33 20.96
C VAL A 331 9.57 -19.08 21.66
N ASN A 332 8.86 -18.59 22.67
CA ASN A 332 9.21 -17.34 23.38
C ASN A 332 9.46 -16.17 22.41
N ASN A 333 8.60 -16.02 21.40
CA ASN A 333 8.68 -15.02 20.33
C ASN A 333 9.97 -15.08 19.49
N ASN A 334 10.66 -16.22 19.46
CA ASN A 334 11.82 -16.44 18.61
C ASN A 334 11.53 -17.56 17.60
N GLU A 335 11.84 -17.30 16.33
CA GLU A 335 11.85 -18.33 15.28
C GLU A 335 12.84 -19.44 15.66
N THR A 336 12.39 -20.68 15.55
CA THR A 336 13.24 -21.86 15.70
C THR A 336 13.65 -22.42 14.34
N ASN A 337 14.63 -23.33 14.31
CA ASN A 337 14.99 -24.06 13.10
C ASN A 337 14.12 -25.32 12.87
N ILE A 338 13.02 -25.47 13.63
CA ILE A 338 12.12 -26.62 13.55
C ILE A 338 10.99 -26.28 12.58
N ALA A 339 10.97 -26.98 11.44
CA ALA A 339 9.86 -26.86 10.50
C ALA A 339 8.57 -27.43 11.13
N SER A 340 7.52 -26.62 11.14
CA SER A 340 6.22 -26.98 11.68
C SER A 340 5.59 -28.05 10.79
N ARG A 341 5.15 -29.16 11.41
CA ARG A 341 4.52 -30.28 10.69
C ARG A 341 3.01 -30.12 10.53
N ASP A 342 2.38 -29.41 11.47
CA ASP A 342 0.94 -29.17 11.46
C ASP A 342 0.63 -27.85 12.15
N LEU A 343 -0.09 -26.98 11.45
CA LEU A 343 -0.50 -25.67 11.94
C LEU A 343 -1.64 -25.82 12.95
N LYS A 344 -1.56 -25.14 14.09
CA LYS A 344 -2.54 -25.25 15.16
C LYS A 344 -3.20 -23.92 15.45
N ARG A 345 -4.48 -23.98 15.81
CA ARG A 345 -5.27 -22.82 16.20
C ARG A 345 -4.71 -22.21 17.49
N GLY A 346 -4.55 -20.89 17.51
CA GLY A 346 -4.00 -20.12 18.63
C GLY A 346 -2.48 -20.00 18.63
N GLU A 347 -1.78 -20.70 17.74
CA GLU A 347 -0.32 -20.70 17.68
C GLU A 347 0.22 -19.59 16.77
N MET A 348 1.51 -19.31 16.97
CA MET A 348 2.29 -18.36 16.19
C MET A 348 3.42 -19.09 15.46
N TYR A 349 3.60 -18.76 14.19
CA TYR A 349 4.60 -19.36 13.32
C TYR A 349 5.42 -18.28 12.60
N SER A 350 6.56 -18.68 12.07
CA SER A 350 7.42 -17.83 11.25
C SER A 350 7.47 -18.33 9.80
N GLN A 351 7.58 -17.39 8.86
CA GLN A 351 7.65 -17.63 7.41
C GLN A 351 6.40 -18.34 6.86
N GLY A 352 6.54 -19.55 6.31
CA GLY A 352 5.43 -20.28 5.71
C GLY A 352 5.02 -19.82 4.31
N ASN A 353 3.84 -20.30 3.92
CA ASN A 353 3.21 -20.03 2.63
C ASN A 353 1.68 -20.03 2.71
N TRP A 354 1.05 -19.44 1.70
CA TRP A 354 -0.41 -19.31 1.60
C TRP A 354 -1.12 -20.65 1.41
N ASN A 355 -0.56 -21.61 0.67
CA ASN A 355 -1.24 -22.87 0.37
C ASN A 355 -1.45 -23.69 1.65
N ASP A 356 -0.40 -23.88 2.44
CA ASP A 356 -0.49 -24.60 3.72
C ASP A 356 -1.37 -23.84 4.73
N LEU A 357 -1.35 -22.50 4.72
CA LEU A 357 -2.27 -21.70 5.53
C LEU A 357 -3.73 -21.91 5.08
N LEU A 358 -3.99 -21.97 3.78
CA LEU A 358 -5.33 -22.20 3.23
C LEU A 358 -5.84 -23.60 3.59
N GLU A 359 -4.98 -24.62 3.56
CA GLU A 359 -5.31 -25.98 4.04
C GLU A 359 -5.66 -25.99 5.54
N PHE A 360 -4.90 -25.26 6.36
CA PHE A 360 -5.22 -25.06 7.76
C PHE A 360 -6.58 -24.36 7.95
N LEU A 361 -6.83 -23.27 7.22
CA LEU A 361 -8.09 -22.53 7.26
C LEU A 361 -9.27 -23.41 6.82
N ALA A 362 -9.06 -24.28 5.83
CA ALA A 362 -10.04 -25.27 5.39
C ALA A 362 -10.44 -26.22 6.51
N ARG A 363 -9.45 -26.74 7.24
CA ARG A 363 -9.66 -27.66 8.35
C ARG A 363 -10.44 -27.02 9.49
N ILE A 364 -10.12 -25.79 9.88
CA ILE A 364 -10.79 -25.13 11.02
C ILE A 364 -12.17 -24.54 10.67
N THR A 365 -12.43 -24.28 9.39
CA THR A 365 -13.73 -23.79 8.90
C THR A 365 -14.66 -24.92 8.46
N GLY A 366 -14.12 -26.11 8.16
CA GLY A 366 -14.87 -27.22 7.57
C GLY A 366 -15.32 -26.95 6.12
N LYS A 367 -14.71 -25.98 5.44
CA LYS A 367 -15.02 -25.59 4.05
C LYS A 367 -13.79 -25.81 3.19
N ILE A 368 -13.96 -26.07 1.89
CA ILE A 368 -12.85 -26.29 0.93
C ILE A 368 -12.67 -25.14 -0.08
N ASN A 369 -13.68 -24.30 -0.25
CA ASN A 369 -13.67 -23.12 -1.13
C ASN A 369 -13.94 -21.88 -0.27
N GLN A 370 -13.03 -21.54 0.64
CA GLN A 370 -13.21 -20.43 1.57
C GLN A 370 -13.12 -19.12 0.79
N ARG A 371 -14.06 -18.21 1.07
CA ARG A 371 -13.91 -16.84 0.62
C ARG A 371 -12.99 -16.10 1.60
N CYS A 372 -11.80 -15.75 1.15
CA CYS A 372 -10.79 -15.07 1.95
C CYS A 372 -10.76 -13.56 1.65
N LEU A 373 -10.74 -12.75 2.71
CA LEU A 373 -10.42 -11.33 2.68
C LEU A 373 -9.03 -11.11 3.27
N TYR A 374 -8.18 -10.32 2.62
CA TYR A 374 -6.94 -9.84 3.22
C TYR A 374 -6.89 -8.31 3.26
N VAL A 375 -6.57 -7.77 4.43
CA VAL A 375 -6.52 -6.33 4.70
C VAL A 375 -5.08 -5.91 4.93
N GLY A 376 -4.60 -4.90 4.19
CA GLY A 376 -3.22 -4.41 4.34
C GLY A 376 -2.97 -3.06 3.68
N ASP A 377 -1.79 -2.49 3.91
CA ASP A 377 -1.41 -1.16 3.44
C ASP A 377 -0.52 -1.20 2.17
N ASN A 378 0.33 -2.22 2.05
CA ASN A 378 1.28 -2.30 0.94
C ASN A 378 0.60 -2.76 -0.35
N LEU A 379 0.47 -1.86 -1.33
CA LEU A 379 -0.30 -2.12 -2.56
C LEU A 379 0.22 -3.27 -3.41
N ILE A 380 1.51 -3.60 -3.33
CA ILE A 380 2.05 -4.78 -4.04
C ILE A 380 1.86 -6.03 -3.17
N GLN A 381 2.37 -5.98 -1.94
CA GLN A 381 2.50 -7.17 -1.10
C GLN A 381 1.18 -7.66 -0.50
N ASP A 382 0.24 -6.74 -0.25
CA ASP A 382 -1.00 -7.01 0.48
C ASP A 382 -2.26 -6.85 -0.38
N ILE A 383 -2.17 -6.12 -1.49
CA ILE A 383 -3.32 -5.87 -2.37
C ILE A 383 -3.18 -6.61 -3.69
N TYR A 384 -2.17 -6.28 -4.51
CA TYR A 384 -1.97 -6.91 -5.81
C TYR A 384 -1.71 -8.42 -5.69
N VAL A 385 -0.72 -8.83 -4.89
CA VAL A 385 -0.30 -10.23 -4.85
C VAL A 385 -1.38 -11.15 -4.26
N PRO A 386 -2.01 -10.85 -3.12
CA PRO A 386 -3.06 -11.71 -2.58
C PRO A 386 -4.27 -11.80 -3.50
N ASN A 387 -4.62 -10.71 -4.20
CA ASN A 387 -5.70 -10.72 -5.18
C ASN A 387 -5.40 -11.61 -6.40
N VAL A 388 -4.21 -11.45 -6.99
CA VAL A 388 -3.85 -12.11 -8.26
C VAL A 388 -3.43 -13.56 -8.07
N PHE A 389 -2.65 -13.86 -7.03
CA PHE A 389 -2.01 -15.18 -6.85
C PHE A 389 -2.73 -16.05 -5.82
N ALA A 390 -3.33 -15.45 -4.78
CA ALA A 390 -4.03 -16.17 -3.72
C ALA A 390 -5.57 -16.15 -3.86
N ARG A 391 -6.12 -15.38 -4.81
CA ARG A 391 -7.56 -15.19 -5.05
C ARG A 391 -8.31 -14.63 -3.83
N CYS A 392 -7.62 -13.91 -2.96
CA CYS A 392 -8.26 -13.15 -1.90
C CYS A 392 -9.01 -11.95 -2.51
N ASP A 393 -10.18 -11.63 -1.98
CA ASP A 393 -10.62 -10.24 -2.04
C ASP A 393 -9.71 -9.43 -1.11
N THR A 394 -9.44 -8.17 -1.43
CA THR A 394 -8.55 -7.34 -0.62
C THR A 394 -9.17 -6.01 -0.23
N LEU A 395 -8.71 -5.47 0.89
CA LEU A 395 -9.08 -4.15 1.40
C LEU A 395 -7.80 -3.36 1.66
N ALA A 396 -7.67 -2.22 0.99
CA ALA A 396 -6.49 -1.36 1.11
C ALA A 396 -6.63 -0.35 2.25
N VAL A 397 -5.63 -0.28 3.13
CA VAL A 397 -5.50 0.74 4.19
C VAL A 397 -4.49 1.79 3.76
N ILE A 398 -4.94 2.97 3.36
CA ILE A 398 -4.13 4.02 2.71
C ILE A 398 -4.38 5.36 3.40
N GLU A 399 -3.53 5.70 4.39
CA GLU A 399 -3.68 6.90 5.23
C GLU A 399 -3.72 8.21 4.43
N GLU A 400 -3.09 8.25 3.24
CA GLU A 400 -3.14 9.38 2.32
C GLU A 400 -4.57 9.81 1.98
N GLN A 401 -5.54 8.90 1.96
CA GLN A 401 -6.92 9.24 1.64
C GLN A 401 -7.51 10.23 2.65
N MET A 402 -7.17 10.10 3.94
CA MET A 402 -7.60 11.06 4.96
C MET A 402 -6.78 12.34 4.87
N SER A 403 -5.47 12.21 4.63
CA SER A 403 -4.54 13.34 4.54
C SER A 403 -4.84 14.29 3.37
N GLU A 404 -5.16 13.75 2.18
CA GLU A 404 -5.58 14.55 1.01
C GLU A 404 -6.99 15.14 1.17
N GLY A 405 -7.71 14.71 2.22
CA GLY A 405 -9.08 15.03 2.53
C GLY A 405 -10.08 14.23 1.71
N MET A 406 -11.31 14.13 2.22
CA MET A 406 -12.39 13.34 1.63
C MET A 406 -13.65 14.19 1.40
N LEU A 407 -14.44 13.80 0.40
CA LEU A 407 -15.69 14.45 0.07
C LEU A 407 -16.67 14.45 1.24
N TYR A 408 -17.17 15.65 1.58
CA TYR A 408 -18.16 15.85 2.64
C TYR A 408 -17.72 15.34 4.02
N HIS A 409 -16.42 15.16 4.21
CA HIS A 409 -15.83 14.69 5.45
C HIS A 409 -14.70 15.63 5.88
N SER A 410 -14.68 16.01 7.16
CA SER A 410 -13.70 16.93 7.74
C SER A 410 -12.66 16.21 8.61
N LEU A 411 -12.40 14.93 8.35
CA LEU A 411 -11.35 14.21 9.07
C LEU A 411 -9.98 14.72 8.61
N THR A 412 -9.08 14.93 9.56
CA THR A 412 -7.72 15.41 9.34
C THR A 412 -6.73 14.37 9.81
N HIS A 413 -5.62 14.25 9.09
CA HIS A 413 -4.53 13.37 9.48
C HIS A 413 -3.44 14.14 10.25
N LEU A 414 -2.98 13.60 11.38
CA LEU A 414 -1.96 14.27 12.22
C LEU A 414 -0.59 14.37 11.52
N ASP A 415 -0.32 13.45 10.61
CA ASP A 415 0.91 13.37 9.80
C ASP A 415 0.72 13.94 8.38
N GLU A 416 -0.18 14.91 8.18
CA GLU A 416 -0.52 15.44 6.84
C GLU A 416 0.67 15.96 6.04
N LYS A 417 1.74 16.42 6.72
CA LYS A 417 2.93 16.98 6.08
C LYS A 417 3.77 15.94 5.33
N ILE A 418 3.80 14.70 5.81
CA ILE A 418 4.54 13.59 5.18
C ILE A 418 3.64 12.75 4.26
N LEU A 419 2.33 12.74 4.51
CA LEU A 419 1.37 12.00 3.69
C LEU A 419 0.88 12.75 2.45
N ASN A 420 1.06 14.07 2.39
CA ASN A 420 0.75 14.89 1.22
C ASN A 420 2.04 15.34 0.54
N SER A 421 1.99 15.50 -0.79
CA SER A 421 3.10 16.10 -1.55
C SER A 421 2.61 17.17 -2.52
N LYS A 422 3.21 18.34 -2.45
CA LYS A 422 3.11 19.44 -3.41
C LYS A 422 4.05 19.20 -4.59
N LEU A 423 5.24 18.65 -4.33
CA LEU A 423 6.26 18.34 -5.33
C LEU A 423 5.81 17.21 -6.26
N TRP A 424 5.26 16.14 -5.72
CA TRP A 424 4.83 14.98 -6.52
C TRP A 424 3.36 15.08 -6.89
N GLY A 425 2.52 15.65 -6.02
CA GLY A 425 1.07 15.73 -6.18
C GLY A 425 0.35 14.58 -5.49
N SER A 426 -0.92 14.34 -5.85
CA SER A 426 -1.79 13.37 -5.17
C SER A 426 -1.28 11.92 -5.30
N TYR A 427 -1.38 11.12 -4.25
CA TYR A 427 -1.12 9.69 -4.29
C TYR A 427 -2.11 8.94 -5.20
N PHE A 428 -3.37 9.39 -5.28
CA PHE A 428 -4.43 8.70 -6.02
C PHE A 428 -4.56 9.11 -7.49
N CYS A 429 -4.21 10.36 -7.82
CA CYS A 429 -4.44 10.93 -9.16
C CYS A 429 -3.29 11.76 -9.69
N LEU A 430 -3.23 11.86 -11.02
CA LEU A 430 -2.30 12.74 -11.72
C LEU A 430 -2.97 14.09 -11.98
N LYS A 431 -2.45 15.16 -11.38
CA LYS A 431 -3.00 16.52 -11.49
C LYS A 431 -2.60 17.25 -12.80
N ASP A 432 -1.66 16.71 -13.56
CA ASP A 432 -1.07 17.34 -14.74
C ASP A 432 -1.88 17.14 -16.03
N SER A 433 -2.99 16.39 -15.97
CA SER A 433 -3.85 16.14 -17.12
C SER A 433 -5.23 16.78 -16.97
N THR A 434 -5.79 17.25 -18.09
CA THR A 434 -7.17 17.78 -18.15
C THR A 434 -8.24 16.70 -17.99
N ILE A 435 -7.80 15.43 -17.98
CA ILE A 435 -8.60 14.21 -17.86
C ILE A 435 -8.32 13.61 -16.48
N ASN A 436 -9.33 13.02 -15.87
CA ASN A 436 -9.17 12.29 -14.63
C ASN A 436 -8.37 11.00 -14.85
N VAL A 437 -7.06 11.06 -14.64
CA VAL A 437 -6.18 9.90 -14.79
C VAL A 437 -5.71 9.46 -13.41
N ASP A 438 -6.00 8.21 -13.06
CA ASP A 438 -5.48 7.57 -11.85
C ASP A 438 -3.94 7.63 -11.88
N SER A 439 -3.32 7.82 -10.71
CA SER A 439 -1.91 7.47 -10.58
C SER A 439 -1.73 5.96 -10.79
N LEU A 440 -0.49 5.50 -10.97
CA LEU A 440 -0.21 4.05 -11.00
C LEU A 440 -0.83 3.33 -9.79
N TRP A 441 -0.72 3.94 -8.61
CA TRP A 441 -1.20 3.38 -7.34
C TRP A 441 -2.71 3.47 -7.18
N GLY A 442 -3.33 4.57 -7.60
CA GLY A 442 -4.79 4.69 -7.69
C GLY A 442 -5.39 3.64 -8.62
N HIS A 443 -4.72 3.36 -9.74
CA HIS A 443 -5.12 2.31 -10.67
C HIS A 443 -5.03 0.91 -10.03
N ILE A 444 -3.94 0.60 -9.32
CA ILE A 444 -3.77 -0.67 -8.61
C ILE A 444 -4.85 -0.86 -7.55
N ILE A 445 -5.12 0.17 -6.73
CA ILE A 445 -6.18 0.14 -5.70
C ILE A 445 -7.53 -0.22 -6.34
N LYS A 446 -7.96 0.54 -7.35
CA LYS A 446 -9.27 0.35 -7.98
C LYS A 446 -9.42 -1.00 -8.68
N LYS A 447 -8.32 -1.55 -9.20
CA LYS A 447 -8.31 -2.82 -9.94
C LYS A 447 -8.26 -4.04 -9.02
N HIS A 448 -7.58 -3.94 -7.88
CA HIS A 448 -7.25 -5.12 -7.06
C HIS A 448 -7.93 -5.14 -5.68
N ALA A 449 -8.38 -4.00 -5.16
CA ALA A 449 -9.10 -3.92 -3.89
C ALA A 449 -10.62 -3.83 -4.07
N LYS A 450 -11.37 -4.32 -3.08
CA LYS A 450 -12.82 -4.07 -2.95
C LYS A 450 -13.10 -2.68 -2.39
N LEU A 451 -12.31 -2.29 -1.40
CA LEU A 451 -12.42 -1.04 -0.67
C LEU A 451 -11.03 -0.43 -0.45
N CYS A 452 -10.98 0.89 -0.41
CA CYS A 452 -9.85 1.69 0.05
C CYS A 452 -10.33 2.54 1.21
N ILE A 453 -9.66 2.42 2.36
CA ILE A 453 -9.98 3.16 3.58
C ILE A 453 -8.71 3.80 4.13
N PRO A 454 -8.77 4.96 4.78
CA PRO A 454 -7.59 5.56 5.38
C PRO A 454 -7.23 4.97 6.75
N ASP A 455 -8.19 4.34 7.43
CA ASP A 455 -8.01 3.79 8.77
C ASP A 455 -9.06 2.70 8.99
N ILE A 456 -8.66 1.57 9.56
CA ILE A 456 -9.55 0.44 9.83
C ILE A 456 -10.71 0.81 10.77
N SER A 457 -10.51 1.78 11.68
CA SER A 457 -11.54 2.24 12.60
C SER A 457 -12.80 2.77 11.91
N LEU A 458 -12.68 3.25 10.67
CA LEU A 458 -13.83 3.77 9.92
C LEU A 458 -14.78 2.66 9.46
N VAL A 459 -14.28 1.44 9.26
CA VAL A 459 -15.14 0.28 8.94
C VAL A 459 -15.55 -0.48 10.19
N THR A 460 -14.80 -0.36 11.30
CA THR A 460 -15.15 -1.06 12.55
C THR A 460 -16.33 -0.43 13.31
N GLN A 461 -16.70 0.81 12.98
CA GLN A 461 -17.87 1.50 13.55
C GLN A 461 -19.21 1.00 12.99
N ARG A 462 -19.20 0.09 12.01
CA ARG A 462 -20.39 -0.46 11.36
C ARG A 462 -20.59 -1.94 11.70
N PRO A 463 -21.84 -2.43 11.76
CA PRO A 463 -22.11 -3.86 11.87
C PRO A 463 -21.49 -4.65 10.71
N LEU A 464 -20.97 -5.86 10.99
CA LEU A 464 -20.26 -6.70 10.02
C LEU A 464 -21.06 -7.04 8.75
N GLY A 465 -22.39 -7.12 8.87
CA GLY A 465 -23.30 -7.43 7.76
C GLY A 465 -23.84 -6.21 7.02
N GLU A 466 -23.48 -5.00 7.45
CA GLU A 466 -23.93 -3.78 6.80
C GLU A 466 -23.22 -3.61 5.45
N PRO A 467 -23.95 -3.42 4.33
CA PRO A 467 -23.33 -3.30 3.02
C PRO A 467 -22.52 -2.01 2.88
N ILE A 468 -21.35 -2.14 2.27
CA ILE A 468 -20.48 -1.05 1.83
C ILE A 468 -20.37 -1.13 0.30
N LEU A 469 -20.50 0.01 -0.39
CA LEU A 469 -20.30 0.04 -1.85
C LEU A 469 -18.83 -0.20 -2.20
N CYS A 470 -18.57 -0.97 -3.25
CA CYS A 470 -17.22 -1.34 -3.66
C CYS A 470 -16.77 -0.63 -4.94
N PHE A 471 -15.50 -0.80 -5.26
CA PHE A 471 -15.03 -0.67 -6.64
C PHE A 471 -15.75 -1.72 -7.52
N ASP A 472 -16.11 -1.30 -8.73
CA ASP A 472 -16.66 -2.21 -9.73
C ASP A 472 -15.51 -2.99 -10.40
N LYS A 473 -15.83 -4.12 -11.03
CA LYS A 473 -14.84 -4.94 -11.74
C LYS A 473 -14.12 -4.21 -12.88
N ASP A 474 -14.73 -3.14 -13.40
CA ASP A 474 -14.17 -2.32 -14.46
C ASP A 474 -13.23 -1.21 -13.95
N GLY A 475 -13.14 -1.01 -12.62
CA GLY A 475 -12.31 0.03 -12.01
C GLY A 475 -12.73 1.45 -12.43
N LYS A 476 -13.98 1.67 -12.82
CA LYS A 476 -14.51 2.98 -13.24
C LYS A 476 -15.24 3.69 -12.10
N SER A 477 -15.75 2.92 -11.15
CA SER A 477 -16.40 3.43 -9.96
C SER A 477 -15.39 4.03 -8.98
N TYR A 478 -15.76 5.14 -8.35
CA TYR A 478 -15.07 5.71 -7.18
C TYR A 478 -15.72 5.29 -5.86
N ARG A 479 -16.75 4.42 -5.91
CA ARG A 479 -17.58 4.07 -4.75
C ARG A 479 -16.87 3.17 -3.73
N GLY A 480 -15.76 2.54 -4.11
CA GLY A 480 -14.92 1.75 -3.19
C GLY A 480 -14.02 2.59 -2.28
N TYR A 481 -13.92 3.90 -2.50
CA TYR A 481 -13.30 4.79 -1.52
C TYR A 481 -14.27 5.04 -0.37
N TYR A 482 -13.89 4.58 0.82
CA TYR A 482 -14.71 4.67 2.02
C TYR A 482 -13.94 5.39 3.15
N PRO A 483 -14.59 6.26 3.95
CA PRO A 483 -16.01 6.60 3.97
C PRO A 483 -16.46 7.49 2.80
N ALA A 484 -15.51 8.14 2.13
CA ALA A 484 -15.81 8.99 0.98
C ALA A 484 -14.62 9.09 0.04
N VAL A 485 -14.91 9.54 -1.18
CA VAL A 485 -13.94 9.74 -2.26
C VAL A 485 -12.95 10.86 -1.87
N PRO A 486 -11.63 10.68 -2.09
CA PRO A 486 -10.61 11.73 -1.92
C PRO A 486 -10.97 13.06 -2.59
N LEU A 487 -10.61 14.21 -1.98
CA LEU A 487 -10.90 15.54 -2.51
C LEU A 487 -10.16 15.84 -3.81
N THR A 488 -8.96 15.30 -3.97
CA THR A 488 -8.18 15.39 -5.21
C THR A 488 -8.90 14.75 -6.40
N ILE A 489 -9.91 13.90 -6.13
CA ILE A 489 -10.82 13.32 -7.12
C ILE A 489 -12.08 14.20 -7.33
N LYS A 490 -12.45 15.09 -6.40
CA LYS A 490 -13.68 15.90 -6.45
C LYS A 490 -13.78 16.80 -7.68
N GLU A 491 -12.67 17.43 -8.09
CA GLU A 491 -12.65 18.28 -9.28
C GLU A 491 -13.06 17.50 -10.55
N GLN A 492 -12.95 16.19 -10.50
CA GLN A 492 -13.24 15.25 -11.57
C GLN A 492 -14.72 14.82 -11.59
N LEU A 493 -15.37 14.66 -10.42
CA LEU A 493 -16.81 14.37 -10.34
C LEU A 493 -17.70 15.56 -10.76
N LYS A 494 -17.23 16.81 -10.57
CA LYS A 494 -17.93 17.99 -11.11
C LYS A 494 -18.05 17.97 -12.64
N ARG A 495 -17.18 17.24 -13.34
CA ARG A 495 -17.20 17.08 -14.81
C ARG A 495 -18.00 15.86 -15.27
N LEU A 496 -18.04 14.78 -14.47
CA LEU A 496 -18.75 13.54 -14.77
C LEU A 496 -20.21 13.52 -14.26
N GLY A 497 -20.57 14.40 -13.33
CA GLY A 497 -21.90 14.54 -12.73
C GLY A 497 -22.84 15.51 -13.43
N ARG A 498 -22.81 15.62 -14.77
CA ARG A 498 -23.95 16.18 -15.52
C ARG A 498 -24.87 15.04 -15.96
N PRO A 499 -26.03 14.84 -15.32
CA PRO A 499 -27.14 14.18 -15.98
C PRO A 499 -27.72 15.11 -17.06
N SER A 500 -28.31 14.48 -18.08
CA SER A 500 -29.17 15.03 -19.11
C SER A 500 -30.11 16.12 -18.61
N ARG A 501 -30.42 17.10 -19.48
CA ARG A 501 -31.45 18.13 -19.30
C ARG A 501 -32.75 17.51 -18.77
N GLU A 502 -32.99 17.58 -17.47
CA GLU A 502 -34.32 17.49 -16.85
C GLU A 502 -34.21 17.84 -15.36
N MET A 503 -34.29 19.15 -15.07
CA MET A 503 -34.88 19.75 -13.86
C MET A 503 -34.60 21.26 -13.89
N MET A 504 -35.41 21.99 -14.65
CA MET A 504 -35.72 23.38 -14.31
C MET A 504 -36.82 23.35 -13.25
N SER A 505 -36.48 23.59 -11.98
CA SER A 505 -37.39 23.82 -10.85
C SER A 505 -36.52 23.69 -9.58
N THR A 506 -36.29 24.68 -8.71
CA THR A 506 -37.19 25.70 -8.19
C THR A 506 -36.41 26.78 -7.42
N LYS A 507 -36.90 28.02 -7.55
CA LYS A 507 -36.54 29.21 -6.77
C LYS A 507 -36.71 28.97 -5.27
N THR A 508 -35.76 29.46 -4.47
CA THR A 508 -35.87 29.59 -3.01
C THR A 508 -37.03 30.54 -2.66
N THR A 509 -38.04 30.04 -1.94
CA THR A 509 -39.26 30.78 -1.61
C THR A 509 -39.07 31.73 -0.42
N TYR A 510 -39.73 32.89 -0.49
CA TYR A 510 -39.78 33.97 0.51
C TYR A 510 -40.05 33.50 1.97
N ARG A 511 -40.66 32.32 2.15
CA ARG A 511 -40.96 31.73 3.46
C ARG A 511 -39.71 31.38 4.27
N THR A 512 -38.62 30.94 3.63
CA THR A 512 -37.40 30.54 4.34
C THR A 512 -36.64 31.74 4.90
N LYS A 513 -36.65 32.88 4.18
CA LYS A 513 -36.07 34.14 4.68
C LYS A 513 -36.86 34.73 5.86
N ARG A 514 -38.20 34.65 5.82
CA ARG A 514 -39.06 35.14 6.92
C ARG A 514 -38.95 34.29 8.20
N ALA A 515 -38.69 32.99 8.06
CA ALA A 515 -38.45 32.10 9.21
C ALA A 515 -37.11 32.41 9.90
N GLN A 516 -36.05 32.68 9.13
CA GLN A 516 -34.74 33.08 9.67
C GLN A 516 -34.80 34.43 10.37
N GLN A 517 -35.55 35.39 9.82
CA GLN A 517 -35.70 36.71 10.44
C GLN A 517 -36.46 36.66 11.78
N ARG A 518 -37.53 35.86 11.88
CA ARG A 518 -38.25 35.65 13.16
C ARG A 518 -37.40 34.96 14.22
N GLN A 519 -36.48 34.10 13.81
CA GLN A 519 -35.57 33.41 14.72
C GLN A 519 -34.51 34.38 15.29
N GLN A 520 -34.02 35.33 14.49
CA GLN A 520 -33.13 36.40 14.95
C GLN A 520 -33.85 37.39 15.88
N GLU A 521 -35.08 37.80 15.55
CA GLU A 521 -35.89 38.68 16.40
C GLU A 521 -36.21 38.02 17.76
N GLY A 522 -36.47 36.71 17.78
CA GLY A 522 -36.70 35.96 19.01
C GLY A 522 -35.46 35.86 19.91
N LEU A 523 -34.26 35.73 19.33
CA LEU A 523 -33.00 35.69 20.09
C LEU A 523 -32.66 37.05 20.71
N ALA A 524 -32.87 38.15 19.98
CA ALA A 524 -32.65 39.50 20.49
C ALA A 524 -33.60 39.86 21.65
N ALA A 525 -34.85 39.39 21.62
CA ALA A 525 -35.80 39.59 22.71
C ALA A 525 -35.40 38.83 23.99
N VAL A 526 -34.78 37.66 23.87
CA VAL A 526 -34.28 36.88 25.01
C VAL A 526 -33.08 37.56 25.65
N GLU A 527 -32.15 38.13 24.87
CA GLU A 527 -31.02 38.90 25.39
C GLU A 527 -31.48 40.13 26.19
N GLN A 528 -32.45 40.90 25.69
CA GLN A 528 -32.98 42.06 26.42
C GLN A 528 -33.66 41.69 27.76
N ILE A 529 -34.33 40.54 27.82
CA ILE A 529 -34.93 40.05 29.07
C ILE A 529 -33.84 39.65 30.08
N LEU A 530 -32.75 39.05 29.63
CA LEU A 530 -31.62 38.67 30.48
C LEU A 530 -30.87 39.90 31.03
N GLU A 531 -30.70 40.94 30.22
CA GLU A 531 -30.11 42.21 30.66
C GLU A 531 -30.99 42.93 31.70
N SER A 532 -32.32 42.97 31.52
CA SER A 532 -33.23 43.59 32.49
C SER A 532 -33.28 42.88 33.86
N LYS A 533 -33.00 41.58 33.90
CA LYS A 533 -32.97 40.77 35.13
C LYS A 533 -31.65 40.87 35.90
N ASN A 534 -30.58 41.30 35.24
CA ASN A 534 -29.29 41.54 35.89
C ASN A 534 -29.23 42.93 36.54
N ILE A 535 -30.00 43.90 36.05
CA ILE A 535 -30.08 45.26 36.65
C ILE A 535 -30.84 45.24 37.99
N THR A 536 -31.78 44.32 38.19
CA THR A 536 -32.59 44.19 39.42
C THR A 536 -31.91 43.39 40.56
N LYS A 537 -30.70 42.86 40.34
CA LYS A 537 -29.92 42.15 41.38
C LYS A 537 -28.78 42.97 41.99
N THR A 538 -28.60 44.22 41.54
CA THR A 538 -27.56 45.15 42.03
C THR A 538 -28.11 46.30 42.89
N GLU A 539 -29.42 46.32 43.16
CA GLU A 539 -30.07 47.24 44.11
C GLU A 539 -30.95 46.47 45.11
N THR A 540 -30.31 45.69 45.98
CA THR A 540 -30.80 45.29 47.32
C THR A 540 -29.63 44.90 48.20
#